data_AF-A0A317LR77-F1
#
_entry.id   AF-A0A317LR77-F1
#
_cell.length_a   1.000
_cell.length_b   1.000
_cell.length_c   1.000
_cell.angle_alpha   90.00
_cell.angle_beta   90.00
_cell.angle_gamma   90.00
#
_symmetry.space_group_name_H-M   'P 1'
#
loop_
_entity.id
_entity.type
_entity.pdbx_description
1 polymer ?
#
loop_
_entity_poly.entity_id
_entity_poly.type
_entity_poly.pdbx_seq_one_letter_code
_entity_poly.pdbx_strand_id
1 'polypeptide(L)'
;MTVITVEEYSFFQAQELALVLPLFRLSATEYDVWNTLLGHMAHGGRVPLSRADLAQRLNIKPEVVSRATGRLRELGLIWRLNRSLWQINPQIAFKGTAAEWTEAINTTPDDVPEIPLPDYKVRPPRRTITARHRHLEPVD
;
A
#
# COMPACT_ATOMS: atom_id res chain seq x y z
N MET A 1 -7.26 -25.56 16.97
CA MET A 1 -8.26 -24.66 16.36
C MET A 1 -8.25 -23.39 17.20
N THR A 2 -7.37 -22.45 16.84
CA THR A 2 -7.08 -21.28 17.69
C THR A 2 -8.08 -20.20 17.32
N VAL A 3 -9.05 -19.97 18.20
CA VAL A 3 -9.99 -18.85 18.09
C VAL A 3 -9.19 -17.60 18.45
N ILE A 4 -8.85 -16.79 17.45
CA ILE A 4 -8.25 -15.48 17.67
C ILE A 4 -9.37 -14.58 18.19
N THR A 5 -9.41 -14.37 19.50
CA THR A 5 -10.29 -13.40 20.16
C THR A 5 -9.83 -12.00 19.77
N VAL A 6 -10.72 -11.28 19.07
CA VAL A 6 -10.54 -9.90 18.61
C VAL A 6 -10.72 -8.95 19.79
N GLU A 7 -9.82 -9.00 20.77
CA GLU A 7 -9.65 -7.95 21.76
C GLU A 7 -8.50 -7.06 21.28
N GLU A 8 -8.82 -5.86 20.80
CA GLU A 8 -7.88 -4.77 20.47
C GLU A 8 -6.71 -5.14 19.53
N TYR A 9 -6.98 -5.43 18.26
CA TYR A 9 -5.91 -5.60 17.26
C TYR A 9 -5.92 -4.49 16.20
N SER A 10 -5.04 -3.53 16.48
CA SER A 10 -4.34 -2.60 15.59
C SER A 10 -4.72 -2.66 14.11
N PHE A 11 -5.54 -1.70 13.72
CA PHE A 11 -5.49 -1.03 12.43
C PHE A 11 -4.03 -0.93 11.96
N PHE A 12 -3.73 -1.33 10.72
CA PHE A 12 -2.52 -0.84 10.05
C PHE A 12 -2.64 0.69 9.99
N GLN A 13 -2.07 1.38 10.98
CA GLN A 13 -1.95 2.84 10.94
C GLN A 13 -1.10 3.14 9.71
N ALA A 14 -1.44 4.17 8.94
CA ALA A 14 -0.72 4.56 7.71
C ALA A 14 0.82 4.62 7.86
N GLN A 15 1.33 4.68 9.09
CA GLN A 15 2.75 4.56 9.47
C GLN A 15 3.37 3.19 9.10
N GLU A 16 2.69 2.07 9.37
CA GLU A 16 3.24 0.73 9.08
C GLU A 16 3.31 0.49 7.57
N LEU A 17 2.28 0.93 6.84
CA LEU A 17 2.27 0.94 5.39
C LEU A 17 3.42 1.76 4.81
N ALA A 18 3.66 2.96 5.33
CA ALA A 18 4.77 3.81 4.91
C ALA A 18 6.14 3.17 5.14
N LEU A 19 6.27 2.25 6.10
CA LEU A 19 7.50 1.50 6.36
C LEU A 19 7.72 0.36 5.35
N VAL A 20 6.66 -0.29 4.89
CA VAL A 20 6.76 -1.38 3.90
C VAL A 20 6.76 -0.91 2.45
N LEU A 21 6.16 0.24 2.12
CA LEU A 21 6.11 0.77 0.74
C LEU A 21 7.47 0.88 0.04
N PRO A 22 8.53 1.40 0.69
CA PRO A 22 9.87 1.45 0.10
C PRO A 22 10.45 0.08 -0.28
N LEU A 23 9.98 -1.00 0.34
CA LEU A 23 10.49 -2.36 0.13
C LEU A 23 10.00 -2.96 -1.18
N PHE A 24 8.82 -2.55 -1.64
CA PHE A 24 8.23 -3.04 -2.89
C PHE A 24 8.94 -2.51 -4.13
N ARG A 25 9.89 -1.56 -3.97
CA ARG A 25 10.68 -0.94 -5.05
C ARG A 25 9.81 -0.48 -6.22
N LEU A 26 8.68 0.15 -5.90
CA LEU A 26 7.76 0.68 -6.90
C LEU A 26 8.48 1.77 -7.72
N SER A 27 8.31 1.73 -9.03
CA SER A 27 8.63 2.85 -9.90
C SER A 27 7.75 4.06 -9.56
N ALA A 28 8.15 5.26 -10.01
CA ALA A 28 7.36 6.47 -9.80
C ALA A 28 5.90 6.31 -10.28
N THR A 29 5.70 5.70 -11.45
CA THR A 29 4.35 5.49 -11.99
C THR A 29 3.54 4.48 -11.19
N GLU A 30 4.15 3.40 -10.71
CA GLU A 30 3.46 2.44 -9.83
C GLU A 30 3.09 3.09 -8.50
N TYR A 31 3.95 3.95 -7.97
CA TYR A 31 3.69 4.73 -6.77
C TYR A 31 2.53 5.72 -6.97
N ASP A 32 2.48 6.42 -8.11
CA ASP A 32 1.38 7.33 -8.45
C ASP A 32 0.03 6.60 -8.59
N VAL A 33 0.04 5.44 -9.26
CA VAL A 33 -1.15 4.58 -9.37
C VAL A 33 -1.58 4.10 -7.98
N TRP A 34 -0.65 3.61 -7.16
CA TRP A 34 -0.92 3.16 -5.81
C TRP A 34 -1.55 4.25 -4.94
N ASN A 35 -0.95 5.45 -4.90
CA ASN A 35 -1.49 6.57 -4.13
C ASN A 35 -2.86 7.04 -4.64
N THR A 36 -3.07 6.99 -5.96
CA THR A 36 -4.38 7.30 -6.54
C THR A 36 -5.44 6.31 -6.07
N LEU A 37 -5.12 5.01 -6.05
CA LEU A 37 -6.02 3.98 -5.56
C LEU A 37 -6.35 4.18 -4.07
N LEU A 38 -5.34 4.44 -3.25
CA LEU A 38 -5.53 4.73 -1.82
C LEU A 38 -6.37 5.98 -1.57
N GLY A 39 -6.11 7.06 -2.32
CA GLY A 39 -6.88 8.31 -2.20
C GLY A 39 -8.36 8.16 -2.56
N HIS A 40 -8.70 7.16 -3.38
CA HIS A 40 -10.07 6.83 -3.78
C HIS A 40 -10.65 5.61 -3.07
N MET A 41 -9.98 5.11 -2.02
CA MET A 41 -10.44 3.97 -1.25
C MET A 41 -11.71 4.33 -0.45
N ALA A 42 -12.79 3.64 -0.78
CA ALA A 42 -14.06 3.66 -0.07
C ALA A 42 -14.03 2.70 1.14
N HIS A 43 -15.15 2.63 1.86
CA HIS A 43 -15.35 1.65 2.92
C HIS A 43 -15.22 0.21 2.36
N GLY A 44 -14.71 -0.69 3.20
CA GLY A 44 -14.41 -2.07 2.80
C GLY A 44 -13.13 -2.21 1.96
N GLY A 45 -12.32 -1.17 1.81
CA GLY A 45 -11.09 -1.22 1.00
C GLY A 45 -11.33 -1.23 -0.52
N ARG A 46 -12.54 -0.91 -0.96
CA ARG A 46 -12.95 -0.92 -2.37
C ARG A 46 -12.58 0.37 -3.06
N VAL A 47 -12.13 0.30 -4.32
CA VAL A 47 -11.78 1.47 -5.13
C VAL A 47 -12.60 1.47 -6.42
N PRO A 48 -13.64 2.31 -6.52
CA PRO A 48 -14.53 2.38 -7.68
C PRO A 48 -13.90 3.19 -8.82
N LEU A 49 -12.78 2.70 -9.36
CA LEU A 49 -12.08 3.29 -10.50
C LEU A 49 -11.86 2.26 -11.59
N SER A 50 -12.17 2.61 -12.83
CA SER A 50 -11.73 1.84 -13.99
C SER A 50 -10.28 2.17 -14.35
N ARG A 51 -9.69 1.33 -15.20
CA ARG A 51 -8.37 1.61 -15.79
C ARG A 51 -8.37 2.91 -16.62
N ALA A 52 -9.49 3.23 -17.27
CA ALA A 52 -9.61 4.47 -18.04
C ALA A 52 -9.64 5.69 -17.11
N ASP A 53 -10.34 5.59 -15.97
CA ASP A 53 -10.37 6.66 -14.97
C ASP A 53 -8.98 6.92 -14.38
N LEU A 54 -8.23 5.86 -14.06
CA LEU A 54 -6.84 5.98 -13.61
C LEU A 54 -5.94 6.65 -14.65
N ALA A 55 -6.09 6.25 -15.92
CA ALA A 55 -5.32 6.81 -17.02
C ALA A 55 -5.61 8.31 -17.21
N GLN A 56 -6.88 8.70 -17.16
CA GLN A 56 -7.31 10.08 -17.26
C GLN A 56 -6.82 10.92 -16.08
N ARG A 57 -6.94 10.40 -14.85
CA ARG A 57 -6.53 11.10 -13.63
C ARG A 57 -5.04 11.36 -13.56
N LEU A 58 -4.25 10.37 -13.96
CA LEU A 58 -2.79 10.47 -13.97
C LEU A 58 -2.23 11.10 -15.25
N ASN A 59 -3.08 11.39 -16.22
CA ASN A 59 -2.69 11.87 -17.54
C ASN A 59 -1.61 11.00 -18.21
N ILE A 60 -1.80 9.68 -18.16
CA ILE A 60 -0.90 8.68 -18.76
C ILE A 60 -1.66 7.70 -19.64
N LYS A 61 -0.96 6.98 -20.51
CA LYS A 61 -1.59 5.99 -21.40
C LYS A 61 -2.19 4.81 -20.60
N PRO A 62 -3.36 4.28 -20.98
CA PRO A 62 -3.98 3.12 -20.32
C PRO A 62 -3.09 1.88 -20.25
N GLU A 63 -2.18 1.69 -21.21
CA GLU A 63 -1.19 0.60 -21.22
C GLU A 63 -0.19 0.72 -20.08
N VAL A 64 0.20 1.94 -19.71
CA VAL A 64 1.10 2.22 -18.59
C VAL A 64 0.40 1.89 -17.28
N VAL A 65 -0.86 2.31 -17.13
CA VAL A 65 -1.71 1.93 -15.99
C VAL A 65 -1.86 0.41 -15.92
N SER A 66 -2.06 -0.26 -17.04
CA SER A 66 -2.22 -1.72 -17.08
C SER A 66 -0.97 -2.44 -16.58
N ARG A 67 0.23 -1.96 -16.95
CA ARG A 67 1.50 -2.50 -16.46
C ARG A 67 1.68 -2.23 -14.97
N ALA A 68 1.46 -1.00 -14.53
CA ALA A 68 1.57 -0.63 -13.12
C ALA A 68 0.59 -1.43 -12.23
N THR A 69 -0.69 -1.49 -12.61
CA THR A 69 -1.69 -2.28 -11.87
C THR A 69 -1.39 -3.78 -11.93
N GLY A 70 -0.81 -4.28 -13.03
CA GLY A 70 -0.28 -5.64 -13.11
C GLY A 70 0.78 -5.90 -12.05
N ARG A 71 1.76 -5.00 -11.93
CA ARG A 71 2.81 -5.11 -10.90
C ARG A 71 2.26 -5.05 -9.48
N LEU A 72 1.34 -4.14 -9.20
CA LEU A 72 0.71 -4.04 -7.87
C LEU A 72 -0.06 -5.34 -7.50
N ARG A 73 -0.65 -6.02 -8.48
CA ARG A 73 -1.29 -7.33 -8.29
C ARG A 73 -0.28 -8.45 -8.01
N GLU A 74 0.81 -8.49 -8.77
CA GLU A 74 1.91 -9.46 -8.53
C GLU A 74 2.53 -9.30 -7.14
N LEU A 75 2.47 -8.09 -6.58
CA LEU A 75 2.94 -7.79 -5.23
C LEU A 75 1.89 -8.05 -4.14
N GLY A 76 0.69 -8.49 -4.52
CA GLY A 76 -0.41 -8.74 -3.58
C GLY A 76 -0.99 -7.47 -2.98
N LEU A 77 -0.70 -6.29 -3.54
CA LEU A 77 -1.17 -5.00 -3.00
C LEU A 77 -2.64 -4.74 -3.30
N ILE A 78 -3.09 -5.21 -4.46
CA ILE A 78 -4.46 -5.05 -4.96
C ILE A 78 -4.90 -6.29 -5.71
N TRP A 79 -6.21 -6.46 -5.85
CA TRP A 79 -6.80 -7.30 -6.89
C TRP A 79 -7.99 -6.63 -7.54
N ARG A 80 -8.41 -7.17 -8.68
CA ARG A 80 -9.51 -6.63 -9.46
C ARG A 80 -10.76 -7.45 -9.19
N LEU A 81 -11.83 -6.79 -8.74
CA LEU A 81 -13.14 -7.44 -8.57
C LEU A 81 -13.92 -7.41 -9.88
N ASN A 82 -13.89 -6.27 -10.59
CA ASN A 82 -14.50 -6.14 -11.92
C ASN A 82 -13.85 -5.01 -12.74
N ARG A 83 -14.45 -4.63 -13.88
CA ARG A 83 -13.85 -3.65 -14.81
C ARG A 83 -13.62 -2.26 -14.20
N SER A 84 -14.39 -1.86 -13.19
CA SER A 84 -14.35 -0.54 -12.56
C SER A 84 -14.24 -0.62 -11.03
N LEU A 85 -13.82 -1.76 -10.50
CA LEU A 85 -13.72 -1.99 -9.07
C LEU A 85 -12.47 -2.78 -8.73
N TRP A 86 -11.63 -2.16 -7.91
CA TRP A 86 -10.47 -2.79 -7.29
C TRP A 86 -10.72 -3.01 -5.81
N GLN A 87 -9.98 -3.95 -5.25
CA GLN A 87 -9.90 -4.19 -3.83
C GLN A 87 -8.45 -3.96 -3.42
N ILE A 88 -8.24 -3.10 -2.44
CA ILE A 88 -6.96 -2.99 -1.74
C ILE A 88 -6.84 -4.17 -0.80
N ASN A 89 -5.63 -4.73 -0.69
CA ASN A 89 -5.37 -5.79 0.26
C ASN A 89 -5.64 -5.27 1.70
N PRO A 90 -6.63 -5.85 2.41
CA PRO A 90 -7.01 -5.40 3.75
C PRO A 90 -5.93 -5.65 4.80
N GLN A 91 -4.93 -6.50 4.52
CA GLN A 91 -3.74 -6.69 5.36
C GLN A 91 -2.72 -5.55 5.22
N ILE A 92 -2.84 -4.72 4.16
CA ILE A 92 -1.94 -3.61 3.87
C ILE A 92 -2.57 -2.28 4.24
N ALA A 93 -3.79 -2.07 3.76
CA ALA A 93 -4.54 -0.86 3.95
C ALA A 93 -6.02 -1.18 3.93
N PHE A 94 -6.74 -0.64 4.90
CA PHE A 94 -8.17 -0.84 5.01
C PHE A 94 -8.84 0.41 5.56
N LYS A 95 -10.08 0.63 5.12
CA LYS A 95 -10.96 1.68 5.62
C LYS A 95 -12.33 1.06 5.83
N GLY A 96 -12.83 1.09 7.06
CA GLY A 96 -14.11 0.48 7.41
C GLY A 96 -14.13 -0.05 8.84
N THR A 97 -15.14 -0.87 9.10
CA THR A 97 -15.38 -1.56 10.38
C THR A 97 -14.67 -2.91 10.43
N ALA A 98 -14.56 -3.49 11.64
CA ALA A 98 -13.98 -4.82 11.83
C ALA A 98 -14.77 -5.93 11.11
N ALA A 99 -16.10 -5.77 11.00
CA ALA A 99 -16.95 -6.70 10.26
C ALA A 99 -16.62 -6.68 8.76
N GLU A 100 -16.52 -5.48 8.17
CA GLU A 100 -16.14 -5.29 6.77
C GLU A 100 -14.70 -5.77 6.50
N TRP A 101 -13.79 -5.63 7.47
CA TRP A 101 -12.42 -6.13 7.35
C TRP A 101 -12.37 -7.65 7.33
N THR A 102 -13.11 -8.29 8.26
CA THR A 102 -13.24 -9.75 8.29
C THR A 102 -13.83 -10.28 6.97
N GLU A 103 -14.85 -9.61 6.44
CA GLU A 103 -15.41 -9.92 5.13
C GLU A 103 -14.34 -9.78 4.03
N ALA A 104 -13.60 -8.67 4.00
CA ALA A 104 -12.55 -8.46 3.00
C ALA A 104 -11.43 -9.50 3.07
N ILE A 105 -11.00 -9.91 4.27
CA ILE A 105 -10.02 -10.98 4.47
C ILE A 105 -10.57 -12.31 3.96
N ASN A 106 -11.81 -12.66 4.32
CA ASN A 106 -12.44 -13.92 3.87
C ASN A 106 -12.71 -13.95 2.36
N THR A 107 -12.81 -12.78 1.71
CA THR A 107 -12.99 -12.65 0.26
C THR A 107 -11.67 -12.44 -0.47
N THR A 108 -10.54 -12.51 0.24
CA THR A 108 -9.21 -12.43 -0.38
C THR A 108 -9.01 -13.67 -1.24
N PRO A 109 -8.73 -13.52 -2.55
CA PRO A 109 -8.49 -14.66 -3.43
C PRO A 109 -7.27 -15.48 -2.98
N ASP A 110 -7.35 -16.82 -3.14
CA ASP A 110 -6.25 -17.73 -2.78
C ASP A 110 -4.97 -17.50 -3.59
N ASP A 111 -5.07 -16.82 -4.74
CA ASP A 111 -3.94 -16.48 -5.61
C ASP A 111 -3.23 -15.17 -5.24
N VAL A 112 -3.68 -14.47 -4.19
CA VAL A 112 -2.98 -13.28 -3.69
C VAL A 112 -1.69 -13.74 -3.00
N PRO A 113 -0.51 -13.30 -3.48
CA PRO A 113 0.75 -13.72 -2.89
C PRO A 113 0.86 -13.19 -1.46
N GLU A 114 1.39 -14.02 -0.57
CA GLU A 114 1.75 -13.59 0.78
C GLU A 114 2.72 -12.41 0.69
N ILE A 115 2.40 -11.34 1.41
CA ILE A 115 3.26 -10.17 1.47
C ILE A 115 4.38 -10.50 2.44
N PRO A 116 5.65 -10.46 2.01
CA PRO A 116 6.77 -10.60 2.92
C PRO A 116 6.86 -9.34 3.77
N LEU A 117 6.14 -9.33 4.90
CA LEU A 117 6.37 -8.36 5.97
C LEU A 117 7.76 -8.67 6.55
N PRO A 118 8.66 -7.68 6.65
CA PRO A 118 9.97 -7.96 7.22
C PRO A 118 9.82 -8.25 8.71
N ASP A 119 10.52 -9.28 9.19
CA ASP A 119 10.70 -9.55 10.62
C ASP A 119 11.61 -8.47 11.23
N TYR A 120 11.07 -7.26 11.42
CA TYR A 120 11.76 -6.20 12.12
C TYR A 120 11.72 -6.48 13.63
N LYS A 121 12.57 -7.39 14.13
CA LYS A 121 12.85 -7.46 15.58
C LYS A 121 13.60 -6.24 16.10
N VAL A 122 14.02 -5.32 15.22
CA VAL A 122 14.80 -4.14 15.55
C VAL A 122 14.28 -2.94 14.77
N ARG A 123 13.96 -1.86 15.48
CA ARG A 123 13.60 -0.55 14.90
C ARG A 123 14.67 -0.13 13.88
N PRO A 124 14.29 0.27 12.65
CA PRO A 124 15.26 0.75 11.67
C PRO A 124 16.05 1.93 12.26
N PRO A 125 17.39 1.96 12.09
CA PRO A 125 18.21 3.04 12.62
C PRO A 125 17.70 4.37 12.05
N ARG A 126 17.45 5.34 12.94
CA ARG A 126 17.12 6.70 12.51
C ARG A 126 18.23 7.15 11.57
N ARG A 127 17.87 7.47 10.32
CA ARG A 127 18.76 8.18 9.41
C ARG A 127 19.05 9.54 10.04
N THR A 128 20.15 9.62 10.79
CA THR A 128 20.75 10.89 11.15
C THR A 128 21.18 11.50 9.82
N ILE A 129 20.43 12.49 9.35
CA ILE A 129 20.92 13.36 8.29
C ILE A 129 22.18 13.99 8.86
N THR A 130 23.34 13.49 8.42
CA THR A 130 24.62 14.12 8.66
C THR A 130 24.52 15.50 8.04
N ALA A 131 24.20 16.49 8.86
CA ALA A 131 24.31 17.88 8.51
C ALA A 131 25.79 18.11 8.20
N ARG A 132 26.11 18.17 6.90
CA ARG A 132 27.32 18.82 6.40
C ARG A 132 27.25 20.28 6.84
N HIS A 133 27.71 20.58 8.05
CA HIS A 133 28.01 21.95 8.42
C HIS A 133 29.33 22.34 7.77
N ARG A 134 29.16 23.30 6.86
CA ARG A 134 30.16 24.06 6.13
C ARG A 134 31.05 24.82 7.14
N HIS A 135 32.36 24.60 7.02
CA HIS A 135 33.51 25.46 7.32
C HIS A 135 33.27 26.76 8.13
N LEU A 136 33.91 26.85 9.30
CA LEU A 136 34.47 28.10 9.85
C LEU A 136 35.80 27.73 10.52
N GLU A 137 36.92 28.09 9.89
CA GLU A 137 38.24 28.12 10.53
C GLU A 137 38.24 29.26 11.56
N PRO A 138 38.81 29.06 12.76
CA PRO A 138 39.08 30.17 13.66
C PRO A 138 40.21 31.02 13.08
N VAL A 139 39.95 32.32 12.94
CA VAL A 139 40.99 33.34 12.85
C VAL A 139 41.44 33.63 14.28
N ASP A 140 42.65 33.16 14.62
CA ASP A 140 43.73 33.88 15.31
C ASP A 140 44.93 32.96 15.54
#